data_AF-A0A1G4A047-F1
#
_entry.id   AF-A0A1G4A047-F1
#
_cell.length_a   1.000
_cell.length_b   1.000
_cell.length_c   1.000
_cell.angle_alpha   90.00
_cell.angle_beta   90.00
_cell.angle_gamma   90.00
#
_symmetry.space_group_name_H-M   'P 1'
#
loop_
_entity.id
_entity.type
_entity.pdbx_description
1 polymer ?
#
loop_
_entity_poly.entity_id
_entity_poly.type
_entity_poly.pdbx_seq_one_letter_code
_entity_poly.pdbx_strand_id
1 'polypeptide(L)'
;MGTLPLPRGGSIGKAYSRTIRRGPMSRAEWELNAFTILANGGCGFEYSTLVPTWGPQWETSTLYNADGKLTPTGEAGAPVIKQALENARYMMHYEQHPDVAVFHDASFNSTPFGGAWGQSKVGIYTLIRETGFHFDPLDEADMTAEKLRGRKVLVLAGSLSLAPEVQSAIRDYVRGGGTLVTVFCSDGQGFPGCNSYDYACKVRASAAQKSFDEPKAAAHLGDVLGIRSGGGVTAREQVKSESHGAISLKDFNALAKEGRWVKQDACCAKLAPRAEAKVLAAFENGSPAAIEHHFGKGRAFTFAFDLGLIANNLTVPPLYAWWSDLLASLGCRKVVDTGNWFVEAGAWHDDAGNRLIILVNHDAANAQEAKLPDGKTVRLEAGRSKTIVLPK
;
A
#
# COMPACT_ATOMS: atom_id res chain seq x y z
N MET A 1 9.79 -19.67 -25.40
CA MET A 1 8.62 -19.98 -24.56
C MET A 1 8.88 -19.39 -23.20
N GLY A 2 8.27 -18.25 -22.88
CA GLY A 2 8.37 -17.68 -21.53
C GLY A 2 7.56 -18.55 -20.59
N THR A 3 8.15 -18.97 -19.47
CA THR A 3 7.40 -19.46 -18.31
C THR A 3 6.36 -18.40 -17.97
N LEU A 4 5.07 -18.75 -18.05
CA LEU A 4 4.01 -17.95 -17.43
C LEU A 4 4.45 -17.68 -15.99
N PRO A 5 4.51 -16.42 -15.52
CA PRO A 5 4.79 -16.16 -14.12
C PRO A 5 3.79 -16.99 -13.31
N LEU A 6 4.31 -17.77 -12.35
CA LEU A 6 3.53 -18.62 -11.45
C LEU A 6 2.24 -17.89 -11.03
N PRO A 7 1.09 -18.58 -10.94
CA PRO A 7 -0.17 -17.92 -10.64
C PRO A 7 -0.01 -17.07 -9.37
N ARG A 8 -0.11 -15.73 -9.54
CA ARG A 8 -0.21 -14.79 -8.42
C ARG A 8 -1.60 -15.01 -7.80
N GLY A 9 -1.72 -16.02 -6.93
CA GLY A 9 -2.91 -16.25 -6.14
C GLY A 9 -2.87 -15.45 -4.85
N GLY A 10 -4.02 -15.06 -4.31
CA GLY A 10 -4.12 -14.46 -2.98
C GLY A 10 -5.04 -15.24 -2.07
N SER A 11 -4.78 -15.20 -0.77
CA SER A 11 -5.58 -15.93 0.21
C SER A 11 -6.63 -15.02 0.83
N ILE A 12 -7.91 -15.25 0.55
CA ILE A 12 -9.03 -14.39 0.99
C ILE A 12 -9.61 -14.81 2.33
N GLY A 13 -9.98 -13.84 3.16
CA GLY A 13 -10.50 -14.13 4.48
C GLY A 13 -10.81 -12.88 5.28
N LYS A 14 -11.52 -13.09 6.38
CA LYS A 14 -11.84 -12.06 7.35
C LYS A 14 -11.14 -12.38 8.67
N ALA A 15 -10.38 -11.44 9.21
CA ALA A 15 -9.91 -11.56 10.59
C ALA A 15 -11.14 -11.48 11.52
N TYR A 16 -11.49 -12.60 12.14
CA TYR A 16 -12.67 -12.72 13.00
C TYR A 16 -12.35 -12.34 14.44
N SER A 17 -11.14 -12.68 14.88
CA SER A 17 -10.64 -12.35 16.20
C SER A 17 -9.13 -12.12 16.13
N ARG A 18 -8.52 -11.72 17.26
CA ARG A 18 -7.06 -11.58 17.36
C ARG A 18 -6.33 -12.91 17.14
N THR A 19 -7.00 -14.05 17.36
CA THR A 19 -6.43 -15.40 17.24
C THR A 19 -6.93 -16.14 16.01
N ILE A 20 -8.01 -15.69 15.37
CA ILE A 20 -8.64 -16.34 14.23
C ILE A 20 -8.59 -15.41 13.03
N ARG A 21 -7.71 -15.73 12.09
CA ARG A 21 -7.50 -14.94 10.85
C ARG A 21 -8.51 -15.24 9.74
N ARG A 22 -9.36 -16.27 9.91
CA ARG A 22 -10.36 -16.71 8.92
C ARG A 22 -11.70 -16.87 9.61
N GLY A 23 -12.58 -15.90 9.40
CA GLY A 23 -13.96 -15.87 9.87
C GLY A 23 -14.99 -16.26 8.81
N PRO A 24 -16.26 -16.40 9.22
CA PRO A 24 -17.37 -16.41 8.29
C PRO A 24 -17.37 -15.11 7.48
N MET A 25 -17.66 -15.22 6.19
CA MET A 25 -17.73 -14.08 5.29
C MET A 25 -19.11 -13.98 4.66
N SER A 26 -19.68 -12.79 4.71
CA SER A 26 -20.83 -12.40 3.91
C SER A 26 -20.46 -12.31 2.42
N ARG A 27 -21.46 -12.24 1.54
CA ARG A 27 -21.22 -12.09 0.10
C ARG A 27 -20.43 -10.83 -0.24
N ALA A 28 -20.72 -9.71 0.42
CA ALA A 28 -19.97 -8.46 0.21
C ALA A 28 -18.49 -8.65 0.55
N GLU A 29 -18.19 -9.31 1.67
CA GLU A 29 -16.81 -9.60 2.07
C GLU A 29 -16.09 -10.55 1.11
N TRP A 30 -16.80 -11.56 0.58
CA TRP A 30 -16.28 -12.40 -0.50
C TRP A 30 -15.95 -11.58 -1.74
N GLU A 31 -16.87 -10.72 -2.20
CA GLU A 31 -16.68 -9.89 -3.38
C GLU A 31 -15.51 -8.92 -3.21
N LEU A 32 -15.44 -8.20 -2.10
CA LEU A 32 -14.34 -7.28 -1.78
C LEU A 32 -13.00 -8.03 -1.83
N ASN A 33 -12.87 -9.12 -1.09
CA ASN A 33 -11.60 -9.84 -1.01
C ASN A 33 -11.19 -10.47 -2.35
N ALA A 34 -12.12 -11.17 -3.02
CA ALA A 34 -11.82 -11.85 -4.27
C ALA A 34 -11.50 -10.85 -5.38
N PHE A 35 -12.37 -9.88 -5.62
CA PHE A 35 -12.19 -8.97 -6.75
C PHE A 35 -11.10 -7.93 -6.51
N THR A 36 -10.73 -7.60 -5.27
CA THR A 36 -9.49 -6.84 -5.01
C THR A 36 -8.26 -7.62 -5.47
N ILE A 37 -8.16 -8.92 -5.18
CA ILE A 37 -7.03 -9.73 -5.67
C ILE A 37 -7.01 -9.73 -7.20
N LEU A 38 -8.16 -9.97 -7.83
CA LEU A 38 -8.26 -10.02 -9.29
C LEU A 38 -7.96 -8.66 -9.94
N ALA A 39 -8.41 -7.54 -9.35
CA ALA A 39 -8.10 -6.20 -9.82
C ALA A 39 -6.59 -5.89 -9.73
N ASN A 40 -5.88 -6.48 -8.77
CA ASN A 40 -4.43 -6.33 -8.59
C ASN A 40 -3.59 -7.40 -9.31
N GLY A 41 -4.13 -7.99 -10.38
CA GLY A 41 -3.37 -8.92 -11.23
C GLY A 41 -3.26 -10.33 -10.66
N GLY A 42 -4.00 -10.62 -9.60
CA GLY A 42 -4.12 -11.98 -9.10
C GLY A 42 -4.92 -12.83 -10.07
N CYS A 43 -4.36 -13.95 -10.52
CA CYS A 43 -5.04 -14.86 -11.46
C CYS A 43 -5.94 -15.90 -10.75
N GLY A 44 -6.04 -15.81 -9.42
CA GLY A 44 -6.86 -16.70 -8.61
C GLY A 44 -6.84 -16.29 -7.14
N PHE A 45 -7.70 -16.92 -6.37
CA PHE A 45 -7.73 -16.77 -4.93
C PHE A 45 -8.07 -18.09 -4.26
N GLU A 46 -7.64 -18.24 -3.03
CA GLU A 46 -7.96 -19.39 -2.18
C GLU A 46 -8.70 -18.93 -0.93
N TYR A 47 -9.63 -19.74 -0.45
CA TYR A 47 -10.25 -19.58 0.86
C TYR A 47 -9.97 -20.81 1.70
N SER A 48 -9.58 -20.57 2.95
CA SER A 48 -9.48 -21.62 3.96
C SER A 48 -10.41 -21.25 5.13
N THR A 49 -11.22 -22.18 5.65
CA THR A 49 -11.13 -23.64 5.47
C THR A 49 -12.22 -24.23 4.58
N LEU A 50 -11.92 -25.28 3.81
CA LEU A 50 -12.93 -25.98 3.00
C LEU A 50 -13.92 -26.76 3.89
N VAL A 51 -13.40 -27.46 4.90
CA VAL A 51 -14.12 -28.35 5.84
C VAL A 51 -13.59 -28.14 7.27
N PRO A 52 -14.35 -28.51 8.34
CA PRO A 52 -14.05 -28.20 9.75
C PRO A 52 -12.86 -28.99 10.34
N THR A 53 -11.68 -28.83 9.76
CA THR A 53 -10.47 -29.60 10.15
C THR A 53 -9.57 -28.85 11.12
N TRP A 54 -9.79 -27.55 11.33
CA TRP A 54 -8.93 -26.70 12.17
C TRP A 54 -9.47 -26.53 13.61
N GLY A 55 -10.51 -27.28 13.96
CA GLY A 55 -11.14 -27.29 15.27
C GLY A 55 -12.38 -26.40 15.37
N PRO A 56 -13.10 -26.48 16.51
CA PRO A 56 -14.45 -25.91 16.65
C PRO A 56 -14.54 -24.41 16.37
N GLN A 57 -13.47 -23.67 16.67
CA GLN A 57 -13.43 -22.21 16.49
C GLN A 57 -13.46 -21.76 15.01
N TRP A 58 -13.13 -22.65 14.07
CA TRP A 58 -13.14 -22.37 12.63
C TRP A 58 -14.36 -22.92 11.90
N GLU A 59 -15.24 -23.67 12.58
CA GLU A 59 -16.39 -24.35 11.94
C GLU A 59 -17.30 -23.38 11.18
N THR A 60 -17.57 -22.20 11.75
CA THR A 60 -18.37 -21.15 11.11
C THR A 60 -17.73 -20.56 9.84
N SER A 61 -16.42 -20.77 9.68
CA SER A 61 -15.60 -20.29 8.58
C SER A 61 -15.30 -21.39 7.56
N THR A 62 -16.02 -22.52 7.62
CA THR A 62 -15.87 -23.60 6.64
C THR A 62 -16.77 -23.35 5.45
N LEU A 63 -16.40 -23.81 4.25
CA LEU A 63 -17.29 -23.76 3.09
C LEU A 63 -18.34 -24.87 3.14
N TYR A 64 -17.96 -26.03 3.65
CA TYR A 64 -18.82 -27.20 3.82
C TYR A 64 -18.86 -27.65 5.29
N ASN A 65 -20.04 -28.03 5.76
CA ASN A 65 -20.21 -28.68 7.05
C ASN A 65 -19.80 -30.16 7.00
N ALA A 66 -19.86 -30.85 8.15
CA ALA A 66 -19.51 -32.27 8.25
C ALA A 66 -20.37 -33.20 7.37
N ASP A 67 -21.58 -32.78 7.02
CA ASP A 67 -22.50 -33.52 6.14
C ASP A 67 -22.26 -33.23 4.64
N GLY A 68 -21.23 -32.45 4.29
CA GLY A 68 -20.93 -32.08 2.91
C GLY A 68 -21.89 -31.05 2.30
N LYS A 69 -22.69 -30.35 3.10
CA LYS A 69 -23.55 -29.24 2.64
C LYS A 69 -22.81 -27.92 2.75
N LEU A 70 -23.10 -26.99 1.84
CA LEU A 70 -22.57 -25.63 1.95
C LEU A 70 -23.04 -24.99 3.26
N THR A 71 -22.13 -24.31 3.93
CA THR A 71 -22.46 -23.43 5.07
C THR A 71 -22.94 -22.07 4.55
N PRO A 72 -23.46 -21.17 5.41
CA PRO A 72 -23.76 -19.79 5.00
C PRO A 72 -22.56 -19.07 4.35
N THR A 73 -21.34 -19.36 4.80
CA THR A 73 -20.11 -18.82 4.19
C THR A 73 -19.86 -19.39 2.80
N GLY A 74 -20.09 -20.69 2.60
CA GLY A 74 -20.01 -21.35 1.29
C GLY A 74 -21.07 -20.87 0.31
N GLU A 75 -22.32 -20.74 0.77
CA GLU A 75 -23.43 -20.18 -0.01
C GLU A 75 -23.17 -18.74 -0.44
N ALA A 76 -22.59 -17.92 0.45
CA ALA A 76 -22.21 -16.55 0.13
C ALA A 76 -21.08 -16.46 -0.91
N GLY A 77 -20.11 -17.37 -0.86
CA GLY A 77 -18.95 -17.39 -1.77
C GLY A 77 -19.24 -17.99 -3.15
N ALA A 78 -20.15 -18.97 -3.24
CA ALA A 78 -20.50 -19.65 -4.49
C ALA A 78 -20.82 -18.72 -5.67
N PRO A 79 -21.70 -17.69 -5.55
CA PRO A 79 -21.96 -16.76 -6.66
C PRO A 79 -20.74 -15.92 -7.05
N VAL A 80 -19.86 -15.60 -6.10
CA VAL A 80 -18.63 -14.81 -6.35
C VAL A 80 -17.62 -15.63 -7.14
N ILE A 81 -17.43 -16.90 -6.75
CA ILE A 81 -16.57 -17.85 -7.48
C ILE A 81 -17.11 -18.05 -8.91
N LYS A 82 -18.42 -18.23 -9.06
CA LYS A 82 -19.04 -18.35 -10.38
C LYS A 82 -18.77 -17.12 -11.25
N GLN A 83 -18.96 -15.92 -10.71
CA GLN A 83 -18.69 -14.68 -11.43
C GLN A 83 -17.20 -14.55 -11.82
N ALA A 84 -16.27 -14.94 -10.94
CA ALA A 84 -14.84 -14.94 -11.26
C ALA A 84 -14.54 -15.90 -12.43
N LEU A 85 -15.11 -17.11 -12.43
CA LEU A 85 -14.95 -18.09 -13.51
C LEU A 85 -15.54 -17.61 -14.84
N GLU A 86 -16.69 -16.93 -14.81
CA GLU A 86 -17.31 -16.34 -16.02
C GLU A 86 -16.42 -15.28 -16.66
N ASN A 87 -15.64 -14.55 -15.86
CA ASN A 87 -14.71 -13.52 -16.33
C ASN A 87 -13.31 -14.04 -16.67
N ALA A 88 -12.94 -15.24 -16.20
CA ALA A 88 -11.58 -15.78 -16.33
C ALA A 88 -11.07 -15.83 -17.78
N ARG A 89 -11.97 -16.01 -18.76
CA ARG A 89 -11.62 -15.98 -20.19
C ARG A 89 -11.04 -14.65 -20.69
N TYR A 90 -11.30 -13.55 -19.97
CA TYR A 90 -10.75 -12.21 -20.28
C TYR A 90 -9.50 -11.87 -19.48
N MET A 91 -9.08 -12.76 -18.56
CA MET A 91 -7.99 -12.54 -17.62
C MET A 91 -6.68 -13.18 -18.12
N MET A 92 -6.35 -12.94 -19.39
CA MET A 92 -5.15 -13.53 -20.01
C MET A 92 -3.91 -12.67 -19.75
N HIS A 93 -4.05 -11.36 -19.93
CA HIS A 93 -2.97 -10.40 -19.79
C HIS A 93 -3.36 -9.30 -18.82
N TYR A 94 -2.74 -9.29 -17.65
CA TYR A 94 -2.94 -8.23 -16.67
C TYR A 94 -2.29 -6.94 -17.16
N GLU A 95 -3.04 -5.84 -17.12
CA GLU A 95 -2.48 -4.53 -17.43
C GLU A 95 -1.75 -3.98 -16.22
N GLN A 96 -0.45 -3.79 -16.38
CA GLN A 96 0.40 -3.17 -15.36
C GLN A 96 1.45 -2.29 -16.02
N HIS A 97 1.82 -1.23 -15.31
CA HIS A 97 2.92 -0.35 -15.68
C HIS A 97 3.97 -0.43 -14.57
N PRO A 98 5.20 -0.89 -14.86
CA PRO A 98 6.27 -0.99 -13.87
C PRO A 98 6.86 0.38 -13.48
N ASP A 99 6.05 1.45 -13.51
CA ASP A 99 6.47 2.83 -13.29
C ASP A 99 6.79 3.09 -11.81
N VAL A 100 5.99 2.50 -10.90
CA VAL A 100 6.11 2.64 -9.45
C VAL A 100 6.65 1.33 -8.87
N ALA A 101 7.87 1.35 -8.35
CA ALA A 101 8.43 0.27 -7.56
C ALA A 101 8.20 0.53 -6.07
N VAL A 102 7.85 -0.50 -5.29
CA VAL A 102 7.66 -0.38 -3.85
C VAL A 102 8.59 -1.36 -3.15
N PHE A 103 9.57 -0.83 -2.42
CA PHE A 103 10.44 -1.64 -1.59
C PHE A 103 9.95 -1.62 -0.14
N HIS A 104 9.83 -2.81 0.44
CA HIS A 104 9.68 -2.97 1.88
C HIS A 104 10.68 -3.99 2.41
N ASP A 105 11.26 -3.72 3.57
CA ASP A 105 12.15 -4.70 4.19
C ASP A 105 11.34 -5.89 4.74
N ALA A 106 11.86 -7.11 4.59
CA ALA A 106 11.30 -8.29 5.23
C ALA A 106 11.69 -8.35 6.72
N SER A 107 12.85 -7.80 7.07
CA SER A 107 13.49 -7.95 8.39
C SER A 107 12.69 -7.36 9.55
N PHE A 108 12.05 -6.20 9.38
CA PHE A 108 11.29 -5.54 10.45
C PHE A 108 10.07 -6.35 10.94
N ASN A 109 9.54 -7.27 10.10
CA ASN A 109 8.30 -8.00 10.38
C ASN A 109 8.45 -9.54 10.33
N SER A 110 9.65 -10.08 10.10
CA SER A 110 9.87 -11.53 9.93
C SER A 110 10.39 -12.24 11.18
N THR A 111 10.44 -11.57 12.35
CA THR A 111 10.68 -12.27 13.62
C THR A 111 9.63 -13.38 13.82
N PRO A 112 9.91 -14.49 14.54
CA PRO A 112 9.07 -15.70 14.53
C PRO A 112 7.64 -15.54 15.06
N PHE A 113 7.32 -14.36 15.59
CA PHE A 113 5.98 -13.90 16.02
C PHE A 113 5.73 -12.44 15.61
N GLY A 114 6.39 -11.99 14.54
CA GLY A 114 6.60 -10.60 14.12
C GLY A 114 5.39 -9.90 13.51
N GLY A 115 4.23 -10.00 14.15
CA GLY A 115 3.09 -9.11 13.90
C GLY A 115 2.42 -9.27 12.54
N ALA A 116 1.27 -8.60 12.38
CA ALA A 116 0.69 -8.37 11.07
C ALA A 116 1.68 -7.55 10.22
N TRP A 117 1.54 -7.59 8.88
CA TRP A 117 2.15 -6.56 8.04
C TRP A 117 1.91 -5.19 8.68
N GLY A 118 2.97 -4.41 8.88
CA GLY A 118 2.82 -3.07 9.45
C GLY A 118 1.77 -2.31 8.64
N GLN A 119 0.78 -1.71 9.29
CA GLN A 119 -0.35 -1.05 8.61
C GLN A 119 0.13 0.01 7.61
N SER A 120 1.26 0.67 7.89
CA SER A 120 1.95 1.55 6.95
C SER A 120 2.23 0.88 5.60
N LYS A 121 2.81 -0.32 5.60
CA LYS A 121 3.12 -1.07 4.37
C LYS A 121 1.84 -1.35 3.58
N VAL A 122 0.84 -1.94 4.24
CA VAL A 122 -0.45 -2.28 3.60
C VAL A 122 -1.11 -1.03 3.01
N GLY A 123 -1.13 0.07 3.75
CA GLY A 123 -1.77 1.29 3.29
C GLY A 123 -1.03 2.01 2.17
N ILE A 124 0.30 1.90 2.05
CA ILE A 124 1.01 2.39 0.86
C ILE A 124 0.55 1.64 -0.38
N TYR A 125 0.42 0.31 -0.28
CA TYR A 125 -0.15 -0.46 -1.37
C TYR A 125 -1.57 0.00 -1.67
N THR A 126 -2.46 0.07 -0.66
CA THR A 126 -3.82 0.61 -0.80
C THR A 126 -3.87 1.96 -1.51
N LEU A 127 -3.08 2.94 -1.06
CA LEU A 127 -3.03 4.28 -1.63
C LEU A 127 -2.65 4.27 -3.12
N ILE A 128 -1.68 3.44 -3.52
CA ILE A 128 -1.26 3.31 -4.93
C ILE A 128 -2.40 2.77 -5.80
N ARG A 129 -3.06 1.67 -5.39
CA ARG A 129 -4.12 1.02 -6.18
C ARG A 129 -5.42 1.81 -6.21
N GLU A 130 -5.82 2.41 -5.10
CA GLU A 130 -7.02 3.27 -5.03
C GLU A 130 -6.86 4.59 -5.80
N THR A 131 -5.63 5.00 -6.12
CA THR A 131 -5.37 6.14 -7.02
C THR A 131 -5.19 5.71 -8.49
N GLY A 132 -5.42 4.43 -8.80
CA GLY A 132 -5.43 3.89 -10.17
C GLY A 132 -4.05 3.51 -10.71
N PHE A 133 -2.99 3.62 -9.91
CA PHE A 133 -1.65 3.17 -10.27
C PHE A 133 -1.42 1.73 -9.81
N HIS A 134 -0.49 1.02 -10.45
CA HIS A 134 -0.01 -0.27 -9.96
C HIS A 134 1.43 -0.14 -9.47
N PHE A 135 1.79 -1.03 -8.56
CA PHE A 135 3.13 -1.13 -8.01
C PHE A 135 3.79 -2.43 -8.48
N ASP A 136 5.12 -2.39 -8.54
CA ASP A 136 5.95 -3.58 -8.59
C ASP A 136 6.63 -3.76 -7.22
N PRO A 137 6.24 -4.78 -6.44
CA PRO A 137 6.86 -5.02 -5.15
C PRO A 137 8.29 -5.53 -5.36
N LEU A 138 9.25 -4.90 -4.68
CA LEU A 138 10.65 -5.28 -4.72
C LEU A 138 11.07 -5.94 -3.41
N ASP A 139 11.89 -6.98 -3.50
CA ASP A 139 12.61 -7.55 -2.37
C ASP A 139 14.08 -7.07 -2.32
N GLU A 140 14.86 -7.57 -1.36
CA GLU A 140 16.27 -7.19 -1.23
C GLU A 140 17.12 -7.57 -2.45
N ALA A 141 16.81 -8.68 -3.13
CA ALA A 141 17.51 -9.12 -4.34
C ALA A 141 17.16 -8.24 -5.56
N ASP A 142 16.07 -7.48 -5.49
CA ASP A 142 15.69 -6.50 -6.50
C ASP A 142 16.35 -5.14 -6.33
N MET A 143 16.90 -4.85 -5.16
CA MET A 143 17.51 -3.55 -4.82
C MET A 143 18.92 -3.39 -5.39
N THR A 144 19.01 -3.35 -6.73
CA THR A 144 20.24 -3.10 -7.48
C THR A 144 20.04 -1.95 -8.47
N ALA A 145 21.12 -1.25 -8.82
CA ALA A 145 21.06 -0.13 -9.77
C ALA A 145 20.52 -0.56 -11.15
N GLU A 146 20.73 -1.82 -11.55
CA GLU A 146 20.21 -2.36 -12.81
C GLU A 146 18.70 -2.58 -12.76
N LYS A 147 18.18 -3.26 -11.73
CA LYS A 147 16.74 -3.56 -11.62
C LYS A 147 15.89 -2.33 -11.28
N LEU A 148 16.48 -1.33 -10.63
CA LEU A 148 15.85 -0.02 -10.44
C LEU A 148 15.87 0.84 -11.71
N ARG A 149 16.68 0.49 -12.71
CA ARG A 149 16.73 1.21 -14.00
C ARG A 149 15.39 1.07 -14.72
N GLY A 150 14.87 2.19 -15.22
CA GLY A 150 13.58 2.24 -15.92
C GLY A 150 12.37 2.44 -15.00
N ARG A 151 12.55 2.39 -13.67
CA ARG A 151 11.51 2.79 -12.71
C ARG A 151 11.46 4.31 -12.62
N LYS A 152 10.26 4.87 -12.73
CA LYS A 152 10.06 6.32 -12.57
C LYS A 152 10.13 6.72 -11.10
N VAL A 153 9.56 5.89 -10.23
CA VAL A 153 9.47 6.12 -8.80
C VAL A 153 9.84 4.86 -8.03
N LEU A 154 10.67 5.02 -7.01
CA LEU A 154 10.86 4.03 -5.94
C LEU A 154 10.21 4.56 -4.67
N VAL A 155 9.29 3.79 -4.08
CA VAL A 155 8.64 4.09 -2.81
C VAL A 155 9.24 3.21 -1.70
N LEU A 156 9.70 3.83 -0.62
CA LEU A 156 10.12 3.12 0.59
C LEU A 156 8.96 3.08 1.59
N ALA A 157 8.27 1.94 1.64
CA ALA A 157 7.06 1.77 2.45
C ALA A 157 7.40 1.46 3.92
N GLY A 158 7.86 2.47 4.67
CA GLY A 158 8.13 2.34 6.10
C GLY A 158 9.30 1.42 6.45
N SER A 159 10.25 1.25 5.52
CA SER A 159 11.43 0.38 5.64
C SER A 159 12.53 1.02 6.48
N LEU A 160 12.41 0.96 7.80
CA LEU A 160 13.34 1.66 8.71
C LEU A 160 14.77 1.14 8.64
N SER A 161 14.93 -0.19 8.65
CA SER A 161 16.26 -0.81 8.59
C SER A 161 16.53 -1.29 7.18
N LEU A 162 17.55 -0.68 6.57
CA LEU A 162 17.98 -0.98 5.21
C LEU A 162 19.42 -1.45 5.22
N ALA A 163 19.68 -2.60 4.59
CA ALA A 163 21.04 -3.10 4.43
C ALA A 163 21.91 -2.06 3.70
N PRO A 164 23.22 -1.95 4.01
CA PRO A 164 24.11 -0.97 3.38
C PRO A 164 24.11 -1.02 1.84
N GLU A 165 24.00 -2.22 1.26
CA GLU A 165 23.94 -2.47 -0.17
C GLU A 165 22.65 -1.90 -0.77
N VAL A 166 21.51 -2.10 -0.10
CA VAL A 166 20.22 -1.51 -0.48
C VAL A 166 20.28 0.02 -0.42
N GLN A 167 20.86 0.58 0.64
CA GLN A 167 21.06 2.03 0.73
C GLN A 167 21.97 2.56 -0.39
N SER A 168 23.00 1.81 -0.77
CA SER A 168 23.91 2.17 -1.87
C SER A 168 23.20 2.15 -3.22
N ALA A 169 22.41 1.11 -3.50
CA ALA A 169 21.57 1.03 -4.69
C ALA A 169 20.57 2.19 -4.78
N ILE A 170 19.95 2.59 -3.65
CA ILE A 170 19.07 3.76 -3.58
C ILE A 170 19.84 5.04 -3.92
N ARG A 171 21.04 5.25 -3.34
CA ARG A 171 21.88 6.41 -3.65
C ARG A 171 22.21 6.47 -5.14
N ASP A 172 22.60 5.36 -5.74
CA ASP A 172 22.96 5.30 -7.16
C ASP A 172 21.76 5.54 -8.07
N TYR A 173 20.60 4.97 -7.73
CA TYR A 173 19.35 5.20 -8.44
C TYR A 173 18.97 6.70 -8.45
N VAL A 174 18.93 7.34 -7.28
CA VAL A 174 18.57 8.77 -7.20
C VAL A 174 19.65 9.64 -7.86
N ARG A 175 20.94 9.37 -7.60
CA ARG A 175 22.03 10.11 -8.25
C ARG A 175 21.96 10.04 -9.78
N GLY A 176 21.51 8.89 -10.31
CA GLY A 176 21.32 8.63 -11.73
C GLY A 176 20.11 9.31 -12.38
N GLY A 177 19.23 9.95 -11.60
CA GLY A 177 18.01 10.61 -12.10
C GLY A 177 16.70 9.99 -11.62
N GLY A 178 16.76 8.94 -10.81
CA GLY A 178 15.58 8.32 -10.21
C GLY A 178 14.85 9.24 -9.22
N THR A 179 13.55 8.99 -9.01
CA THR A 179 12.77 9.68 -7.99
C THR A 179 12.48 8.73 -6.82
N LEU A 180 12.85 9.15 -5.62
CA LEU A 180 12.55 8.44 -4.39
C LEU A 180 11.33 9.08 -3.71
N VAL A 181 10.41 8.27 -3.21
CA VAL A 181 9.35 8.70 -2.30
C VAL A 181 9.50 7.92 -1.01
N THR A 182 9.57 8.61 0.11
CA THR A 182 9.73 7.99 1.42
C THR A 182 8.70 8.53 2.40
N VAL A 183 8.23 7.64 3.26
CA VAL A 183 7.22 7.95 4.27
C VAL A 183 7.77 7.66 5.66
N PHE A 184 7.44 8.52 6.61
CA PHE A 184 7.71 8.30 8.01
C PHE A 184 7.01 7.02 8.48
N CYS A 185 7.71 6.17 9.24
CA CYS A 185 7.12 4.98 9.83
C CYS A 185 6.82 5.27 11.30
N SER A 186 5.53 5.39 11.63
CA SER A 186 5.07 5.66 12.99
C SER A 186 5.42 4.54 13.98
N ASP A 187 5.32 3.26 13.57
CA ASP A 187 5.55 2.12 14.48
C ASP A 187 6.99 2.08 15.02
N GLY A 188 7.98 2.39 14.16
CA GLY A 188 9.36 2.52 14.60
C GLY A 188 9.85 3.96 14.73
N GLN A 189 8.93 4.92 14.72
CA GLN A 189 9.17 6.34 15.04
C GLN A 189 10.32 6.99 14.25
N GLY A 190 10.50 6.63 12.99
CA GLY A 190 11.68 7.00 12.21
C GLY A 190 11.45 7.05 10.69
N PHE A 191 12.53 7.31 9.96
CA PHE A 191 12.56 7.35 8.50
C PHE A 191 13.32 6.15 7.92
N PRO A 192 13.03 5.75 6.69
CA PRO A 192 13.79 4.70 6.03
C PRO A 192 15.31 4.95 6.02
N GLY A 193 16.06 3.98 6.52
CA GLY A 193 17.52 4.07 6.62
C GLY A 193 18.02 5.03 7.70
N CYS A 194 17.25 5.35 8.75
CA CYS A 194 17.75 6.12 9.90
C CYS A 194 18.43 5.26 10.99
N ASN A 195 18.45 3.93 10.84
CA ASN A 195 18.92 3.00 11.85
C ASN A 195 20.27 2.38 11.48
N SER A 196 21.06 1.94 12.47
CA SER A 196 22.13 0.98 12.20
C SER A 196 21.51 -0.36 11.80
N TYR A 197 21.78 -0.80 10.58
CA TYR A 197 21.41 -2.13 10.14
C TYR A 197 22.35 -3.13 10.80
N ASP A 198 21.83 -3.89 11.77
CA ASP A 198 22.51 -5.05 12.35
C ASP A 198 21.62 -6.25 12.08
N TYR A 199 22.13 -7.20 11.27
CA TYR A 199 21.47 -8.45 10.90
C TYR A 199 21.03 -9.28 12.14
N ALA A 200 21.55 -8.98 13.33
CA ALA A 200 21.21 -9.64 14.59
C ALA A 200 20.34 -8.79 15.57
N CYS A 201 20.00 -7.53 15.25
CA CYS A 201 19.44 -6.62 16.27
C CYS A 201 17.91 -6.63 16.41
N LYS A 202 17.44 -6.19 17.59
CA LYS A 202 16.05 -5.80 17.85
C LYS A 202 15.76 -4.50 17.10
N VAL A 203 15.12 -4.59 15.94
CA VAL A 203 14.98 -3.44 15.03
C VAL A 203 14.36 -2.19 15.68
N ARG A 204 13.39 -2.35 16.59
CA ARG A 204 12.80 -1.24 17.35
C ARG A 204 13.80 -0.54 18.29
N ALA A 205 14.73 -1.28 18.88
CA ALA A 205 15.78 -0.71 19.72
C ALA A 205 16.83 0.02 18.88
N SER A 206 17.14 -0.49 17.68
CA SER A 206 18.02 0.20 16.72
C SER A 206 17.38 1.50 16.20
N ALA A 207 16.07 1.49 15.90
CA ALA A 207 15.32 2.67 15.48
C ALA A 207 15.27 3.76 16.56
N ALA A 208 15.08 3.37 17.82
CA ALA A 208 15.06 4.30 18.94
C ALA A 208 16.44 4.92 19.23
N GLN A 209 17.53 4.34 18.73
CA GLN A 209 18.87 4.70 19.18
C GLN A 209 19.49 5.91 18.48
N LYS A 210 19.11 6.37 17.26
CA LYS A 210 19.96 7.37 16.57
C LYS A 210 19.31 8.41 15.64
N SER A 211 19.87 9.61 15.77
CA SER A 211 19.89 10.76 14.84
C SER A 211 20.79 10.47 13.63
N PHE A 212 20.53 11.10 12.46
CA PHE A 212 21.45 11.01 11.31
C PHE A 212 22.82 11.63 11.62
N ASP A 213 22.90 12.54 12.60
CA ASP A 213 24.14 13.27 12.87
C ASP A 213 25.06 12.62 13.91
N GLU A 214 24.55 12.05 15.03
CA GLU A 214 25.43 11.57 16.11
C GLU A 214 24.92 10.39 16.97
N PRO A 215 25.78 9.39 17.27
CA PRO A 215 27.00 9.08 16.53
C PRO A 215 26.60 8.67 15.11
N LYS A 216 27.20 9.28 14.07
CA LYS A 216 26.93 8.96 12.66
C LYS A 216 26.67 7.47 12.51
N ALA A 217 25.45 7.10 12.14
CA ALA A 217 25.23 5.74 11.67
C ALA A 217 26.19 5.52 10.49
N ALA A 218 26.96 4.43 10.50
CA ALA A 218 27.98 4.18 9.47
C ALA A 218 27.39 4.16 8.04
N ALA A 219 26.08 3.90 7.93
CA ALA A 219 25.30 4.05 6.71
C ALA A 219 23.87 4.52 7.05
N HIS A 220 23.45 5.67 6.50
CA HIS A 220 22.08 6.19 6.59
C HIS A 220 21.67 6.94 5.33
N LEU A 221 20.35 7.10 5.07
CA LEU A 221 19.87 7.81 3.87
C LEU A 221 19.61 9.33 4.05
N GLY A 222 19.94 9.93 5.19
CA GLY A 222 19.67 11.35 5.46
C GLY A 222 20.22 12.32 4.39
N ASP A 223 21.34 11.98 3.77
CA ASP A 223 21.94 12.68 2.63
C ASP A 223 21.03 12.68 1.40
N VAL A 224 20.43 11.54 1.06
CA VAL A 224 19.48 11.41 -0.06
C VAL A 224 18.13 12.03 0.30
N LEU A 225 17.61 11.74 1.48
CA LEU A 225 16.27 12.14 1.93
C LEU A 225 16.16 13.64 2.23
N GLY A 226 17.29 14.34 2.32
CA GLY A 226 17.33 15.75 2.71
C GLY A 226 17.02 15.96 4.19
N ILE A 227 17.34 15.00 5.05
CA ILE A 227 17.06 15.06 6.50
C ILE A 227 18.37 15.13 7.27
N ARG A 228 18.48 16.11 8.16
CA ARG A 228 19.57 16.22 9.14
C ARG A 228 19.25 15.47 10.43
N SER A 229 18.02 15.58 10.92
CA SER A 229 17.56 14.80 12.08
C SER A 229 16.05 14.69 12.02
N GLY A 230 15.49 13.57 12.45
CA GLY A 230 14.06 13.49 12.71
C GLY A 230 13.64 12.17 13.31
N GLY A 231 12.46 12.14 13.92
CA GLY A 231 11.93 10.98 14.60
C GLY A 231 10.94 11.34 15.69
N GLY A 232 10.51 10.31 16.43
CA GLY A 232 9.46 10.40 17.44
C GLY A 232 8.07 10.55 16.81
N VAL A 233 7.05 10.28 17.59
CA VAL A 233 5.65 10.30 17.15
C VAL A 233 4.85 11.34 17.92
N THR A 234 3.96 12.05 17.24
CA THR A 234 3.06 13.03 17.84
C THR A 234 1.78 13.16 17.03
N ALA A 235 0.67 13.52 17.67
CA ALA A 235 -0.55 13.89 16.99
C ALA A 235 -0.37 15.27 16.33
N ARG A 236 -0.83 15.39 15.08
CA ARG A 236 -0.97 16.66 14.35
C ARG A 236 -2.39 16.75 13.85
N GLU A 237 -2.94 17.95 13.81
CA GLU A 237 -4.33 18.14 13.41
C GLU A 237 -4.45 18.33 11.89
N GLN A 238 -3.38 18.84 11.26
CA GLN A 238 -3.45 19.23 9.86
C GLN A 238 -2.08 19.22 9.17
N VAL A 239 -2.08 18.84 7.90
CA VAL A 239 -0.99 19.13 6.95
C VAL A 239 -1.46 20.21 5.98
N LYS A 240 -0.67 21.27 5.79
CA LYS A 240 -0.94 22.35 4.85
C LYS A 240 0.06 22.27 3.70
N SER A 241 -0.45 22.06 2.49
CA SER A 241 0.30 22.13 1.24
C SER A 241 -0.18 23.33 0.43
N GLU A 242 0.72 24.02 -0.26
CA GLU A 242 0.34 25.14 -1.14
C GLU A 242 -0.57 24.67 -2.29
N SER A 243 -0.32 23.48 -2.84
CA SER A 243 -1.03 22.96 -4.01
C SER A 243 -2.33 22.22 -3.68
N HIS A 244 -2.45 21.66 -2.47
CA HIS A 244 -3.59 20.80 -2.08
C HIS A 244 -4.35 21.35 -0.86
N GLY A 245 -3.96 22.53 -0.39
CA GLY A 245 -4.56 23.17 0.76
C GLY A 245 -4.41 22.37 2.05
N ALA A 246 -5.51 22.29 2.78
CA ALA A 246 -5.60 21.75 4.13
C ALA A 246 -6.00 20.26 4.12
N ILE A 247 -5.12 19.39 4.57
CA ILE A 247 -5.40 17.97 4.82
C ILE A 247 -5.66 17.79 6.32
N SER A 248 -6.91 17.50 6.69
CA SER A 248 -7.30 17.23 8.09
C SER A 248 -6.88 15.84 8.53
N LEU A 249 -6.33 15.71 9.73
CA LEU A 249 -5.99 14.43 10.37
C LEU A 249 -6.90 14.13 11.57
N LYS A 250 -7.94 14.92 11.79
CA LYS A 250 -8.85 14.80 12.95
C LYS A 250 -9.50 13.43 13.07
N ASP A 251 -10.06 12.92 11.98
CA ASP A 251 -10.77 11.64 11.98
C ASP A 251 -9.79 10.49 12.23
N PHE A 252 -8.58 10.58 11.67
CA PHE A 252 -7.52 9.64 11.96
C PHE A 252 -7.12 9.67 13.45
N ASN A 253 -6.93 10.87 14.01
CA ASN A 253 -6.59 11.03 15.42
C ASN A 253 -7.72 10.51 16.34
N ALA A 254 -8.98 10.64 15.93
CA ALA A 254 -10.11 10.05 16.63
C ALA A 254 -10.02 8.51 16.65
N LEU A 255 -9.75 7.88 15.50
CA LEU A 255 -9.53 6.44 15.40
C LEU A 255 -8.33 5.97 16.25
N ALA A 256 -7.24 6.73 16.25
CA ALA A 256 -6.07 6.41 17.07
C ALA A 256 -6.38 6.49 18.58
N LYS A 257 -7.18 7.48 19.00
CA LYS A 257 -7.65 7.63 20.40
C LYS A 257 -8.59 6.50 20.83
N GLU A 258 -9.43 6.01 19.92
CA GLU A 258 -10.26 4.81 20.18
C GLU A 258 -9.39 3.57 20.46
N GLY A 259 -8.17 3.51 19.92
CA GLY A 259 -7.18 2.46 20.23
C GLY A 259 -7.55 1.06 19.73
N ARG A 260 -8.62 0.93 18.94
CA ARG A 260 -9.15 -0.36 18.46
C ARG A 260 -8.35 -0.90 17.28
N TRP A 261 -8.10 -0.06 16.28
CA TRP A 261 -7.48 -0.44 15.00
C TRP A 261 -6.10 0.19 14.82
N VAL A 262 -5.93 1.42 15.29
CA VAL A 262 -4.67 2.16 15.30
C VAL A 262 -4.36 2.55 16.75
N LYS A 263 -3.10 2.48 17.17
CA LYS A 263 -2.68 2.75 18.56
C LYS A 263 -1.55 3.76 18.69
N GLN A 264 -1.27 4.49 17.63
CA GLN A 264 -0.16 5.42 17.54
C GLN A 264 -0.56 6.62 16.69
N ASP A 265 0.05 7.77 16.97
CA ASP A 265 -0.11 8.92 16.09
C ASP A 265 0.67 8.68 14.78
N ALA A 266 0.24 9.33 13.70
CA ALA A 266 0.85 9.13 12.38
C ALA A 266 2.00 10.10 12.07
N CYS A 267 2.20 11.16 12.86
CA CYS A 267 3.08 12.25 12.46
C CYS A 267 4.41 12.24 13.22
N CYS A 268 5.47 12.64 12.53
CA CYS A 268 6.78 12.81 13.09
C CYS A 268 6.79 13.97 14.09
N ALA A 269 7.33 13.75 15.28
CA ALA A 269 7.42 14.77 16.32
C ALA A 269 8.36 15.91 15.91
N LYS A 270 9.49 15.56 15.30
CA LYS A 270 10.52 16.51 14.89
C LYS A 270 11.09 16.11 13.54
N LEU A 271 11.06 17.03 12.58
CA LEU A 271 11.82 16.93 11.34
C LEU A 271 12.70 18.18 11.20
N ALA A 272 14.00 17.98 11.06
CA ALA A 272 14.96 19.01 10.69
C ALA A 272 15.51 18.69 9.29
N PRO A 273 15.02 19.38 8.25
CA PRO A 273 15.53 19.23 6.90
C PRO A 273 16.98 19.71 6.78
N ARG A 274 17.68 19.27 5.75
CA ARG A 274 18.96 19.88 5.30
C ARG A 274 18.66 21.25 4.69
N ALA A 275 19.65 22.14 4.68
CA ALA A 275 19.47 23.55 4.28
C ALA A 275 19.01 23.69 2.81
N GLU A 276 19.43 22.75 1.97
CA GLU A 276 19.12 22.65 0.55
C GLU A 276 17.76 21.98 0.25
N ALA A 277 17.09 21.41 1.26
CA ALA A 277 15.79 20.76 1.06
C ALA A 277 14.67 21.81 1.00
N LYS A 278 13.79 21.69 0.01
CA LYS A 278 12.61 22.54 -0.15
C LYS A 278 11.45 21.97 0.68
N VAL A 279 10.83 22.81 1.52
CA VAL A 279 9.60 22.43 2.23
C VAL A 279 8.42 22.51 1.27
N LEU A 280 7.67 21.41 1.12
CA LEU A 280 6.48 21.32 0.26
C LEU A 280 5.17 21.45 1.03
N ALA A 281 5.20 21.10 2.32
CA ALA A 281 4.06 21.20 3.22
C ALA A 281 4.54 21.38 4.65
N ALA A 282 3.70 21.97 5.49
CA ALA A 282 3.95 22.17 6.92
C ALA A 282 2.77 21.67 7.75
N PHE A 283 3.04 21.25 8.99
CA PHE A 283 2.01 20.99 9.99
C PHE A 283 1.42 22.32 10.51
N GLU A 284 0.35 22.25 11.30
CA GLU A 284 -0.31 23.45 11.84
C GLU A 284 0.60 24.36 12.69
N ASN A 285 1.67 23.81 13.27
CA ASN A 285 2.66 24.55 14.06
C ASN A 285 3.81 25.14 13.22
N GLY A 286 3.75 25.05 11.90
CA GLY A 286 4.78 25.54 10.97
C GLY A 286 5.98 24.59 10.77
N SER A 287 6.05 23.47 11.49
CA SER A 287 7.12 22.49 11.27
C SER A 287 6.94 21.73 9.94
N PRO A 288 8.02 21.30 9.26
CA PRO A 288 7.91 20.64 7.96
C PRO A 288 7.15 19.31 8.03
N ALA A 289 6.16 19.15 7.14
CA ALA A 289 5.37 17.93 6.97
C ALA A 289 5.76 17.14 5.72
N ALA A 290 6.26 17.81 4.69
CA ALA A 290 6.87 17.16 3.53
C ALA A 290 8.00 18.03 2.95
N ILE A 291 9.04 17.38 2.44
CA ILE A 291 10.18 18.05 1.80
C ILE A 291 10.53 17.40 0.47
N GLU A 292 11.13 18.17 -0.43
CA GLU A 292 11.82 17.73 -1.64
C GLU A 292 13.32 18.01 -1.50
N HIS A 293 14.14 17.05 -1.89
CA HIS A 293 15.59 17.19 -1.87
C HIS A 293 16.21 16.64 -3.15
N HIS A 294 17.06 17.44 -3.81
CA HIS A 294 17.79 17.00 -4.99
C HIS A 294 19.06 16.27 -4.58
N PHE A 295 19.32 15.13 -5.22
CA PHE A 295 20.55 14.34 -4.99
C PHE A 295 21.08 13.82 -6.32
N GLY A 296 22.20 14.39 -6.78
CA GLY A 296 22.70 14.16 -8.13
C GLY A 296 21.72 14.67 -9.18
N LYS A 297 21.31 13.82 -10.13
CA LYS A 297 20.35 14.17 -11.19
C LYS A 297 18.89 13.93 -10.79
N GLY A 298 18.66 13.18 -9.71
CA GLY A 298 17.32 12.84 -9.24
C GLY A 298 16.90 13.64 -8.02
N ARG A 299 15.87 13.14 -7.35
CA ARG A 299 15.27 13.80 -6.18
C ARG A 299 14.57 12.82 -5.25
N ALA A 300 14.37 13.24 -4.01
CA ALA A 300 13.62 12.53 -2.99
C ALA A 300 12.48 13.40 -2.46
N PHE A 301 11.28 12.82 -2.35
CA PHE A 301 10.14 13.37 -1.64
C PHE A 301 10.01 12.65 -0.30
N THR A 302 10.11 13.38 0.80
CA THR A 302 10.05 12.83 2.15
C THR A 302 8.85 13.37 2.90
N PHE A 303 7.92 12.48 3.29
CA PHE A 303 6.75 12.81 4.10
C PHE A 303 7.04 12.53 5.58
N ALA A 304 6.85 13.54 6.42
CA ALA A 304 7.03 13.49 7.88
C ALA A 304 5.79 12.94 8.60
N PHE A 305 4.93 12.22 7.89
CA PHE A 305 3.76 11.54 8.44
C PHE A 305 3.56 10.22 7.69
N ASP A 306 2.96 9.27 8.38
CA ASP A 306 2.79 7.90 7.93
C ASP A 306 1.59 7.80 6.99
N LEU A 307 1.82 8.18 5.73
CA LEU A 307 0.82 8.13 4.65
C LEU A 307 0.14 6.76 4.56
N GLY A 308 0.93 5.70 4.70
CA GLY A 308 0.44 4.34 4.67
C GLY A 308 -0.50 4.05 5.84
N LEU A 309 -0.11 4.39 7.07
CA LEU A 309 -0.96 4.15 8.23
C LEU A 309 -2.31 4.87 8.11
N ILE A 310 -2.30 6.10 7.60
CA ILE A 310 -3.53 6.88 7.37
C ILE A 310 -4.38 6.21 6.29
N ALA A 311 -3.81 5.95 5.10
CA ALA A 311 -4.53 5.36 3.96
C ALA A 311 -5.04 3.93 4.23
N ASN A 312 -4.38 3.17 5.11
CA ASN A 312 -4.86 1.85 5.52
C ASN A 312 -6.19 1.90 6.31
N ASN A 313 -6.50 3.05 6.92
CA ASN A 313 -7.62 3.19 7.83
C ASN A 313 -8.68 4.19 7.34
N LEU A 314 -8.30 5.17 6.52
CA LEU A 314 -9.18 6.22 6.03
C LEU A 314 -8.81 6.65 4.60
N THR A 315 -9.83 6.81 3.77
CA THR A 315 -9.72 7.56 2.51
C THR A 315 -9.84 9.05 2.82
N VAL A 316 -8.73 9.78 2.76
CA VAL A 316 -8.69 11.24 2.99
C VAL A 316 -8.55 11.94 1.63
N PRO A 317 -9.64 12.51 1.06
CA PRO A 317 -9.65 12.91 -0.36
C PRO A 317 -8.51 13.87 -0.76
N PRO A 318 -8.19 14.95 -0.01
CA PRO A 318 -7.08 15.83 -0.36
C PRO A 318 -5.69 15.16 -0.31
N LEU A 319 -5.50 14.14 0.55
CA LEU A 319 -4.27 13.36 0.63
C LEU A 319 -4.12 12.44 -0.60
N TYR A 320 -5.22 11.79 -1.00
CA TYR A 320 -5.26 10.95 -2.19
C TYR A 320 -5.06 11.75 -3.48
N ALA A 321 -5.64 12.95 -3.55
CA ALA A 321 -5.38 13.90 -4.64
C ALA A 321 -3.88 14.22 -4.73
N TRP A 322 -3.27 14.61 -3.60
CA TRP A 322 -1.84 14.94 -3.57
C TRP A 322 -0.95 13.77 -3.98
N TRP A 323 -1.25 12.57 -3.50
CA TRP A 323 -0.52 11.37 -3.91
C TRP A 323 -0.68 11.08 -5.41
N SER A 324 -1.91 11.10 -5.92
CA SER A 324 -2.21 10.85 -7.34
C SER A 324 -1.49 11.85 -8.23
N ASP A 325 -1.57 13.14 -7.90
CA ASP A 325 -0.96 14.22 -8.68
C ASP A 325 0.57 14.16 -8.63
N LEU A 326 1.15 13.78 -7.49
CA LEU A 326 2.59 13.52 -7.39
C LEU A 326 3.01 12.44 -8.38
N LEU A 327 2.39 11.25 -8.34
CA LEU A 327 2.76 10.16 -9.25
C LEU A 327 2.52 10.51 -10.72
N ALA A 328 1.40 11.17 -11.04
CA ALA A 328 1.10 11.64 -12.39
C ALA A 328 2.14 12.67 -12.89
N SER A 329 2.56 13.61 -12.04
CA SER A 329 3.59 14.61 -12.37
C SER A 329 4.97 13.99 -12.65
N LEU A 330 5.22 12.80 -12.09
CA LEU A 330 6.41 11.99 -12.34
C LEU A 330 6.25 11.11 -13.59
N GLY A 331 5.15 11.29 -14.33
CA GLY A 331 4.82 10.57 -15.54
C GLY A 331 4.37 9.14 -15.29
N CYS A 332 4.06 8.73 -14.05
CA CYS A 332 3.53 7.39 -13.78
C CYS A 332 2.18 7.24 -14.49
N ARG A 333 1.93 6.04 -15.01
CA ARG A 333 0.69 5.73 -15.73
C ARG A 333 -0.29 5.01 -14.80
N LYS A 334 -1.55 5.46 -14.83
CA LYS A 334 -2.66 4.74 -14.25
C LYS A 334 -3.11 3.61 -15.18
N VAL A 335 -3.60 2.51 -14.62
CA VAL A 335 -4.21 1.42 -15.39
C VAL A 335 -5.67 1.72 -15.65
N VAL A 336 -6.42 2.10 -14.62
CA VAL A 336 -7.79 2.63 -14.72
C VAL A 336 -7.91 3.82 -13.80
N ASP A 337 -8.33 4.97 -14.32
CA ASP A 337 -8.67 6.14 -13.51
C ASP A 337 -10.18 6.21 -13.30
N THR A 338 -10.63 5.85 -12.10
CA THR A 338 -12.06 5.88 -11.73
C THR A 338 -12.54 7.29 -11.44
N GLY A 339 -11.62 8.23 -11.16
CA GLY A 339 -11.95 9.53 -10.59
C GLY A 339 -12.56 9.46 -9.18
N ASN A 340 -12.56 8.29 -8.54
CA ASN A 340 -13.14 8.07 -7.22
C ASN A 340 -12.28 7.10 -6.40
N TRP A 341 -11.64 7.63 -5.36
CA TRP A 341 -10.69 6.88 -4.53
C TRP A 341 -11.31 5.84 -3.60
N PHE A 342 -12.65 5.82 -3.48
CA PHE A 342 -13.35 4.71 -2.82
C PHE A 342 -13.56 3.51 -3.75
N VAL A 343 -13.32 3.69 -5.06
CA VAL A 343 -13.45 2.62 -6.06
C VAL A 343 -12.08 2.27 -6.61
N GLU A 344 -11.57 1.14 -6.14
CA GLU A 344 -10.37 0.51 -6.70
C GLU A 344 -10.71 -0.10 -8.07
N ALA A 345 -9.75 -0.04 -9.01
CA ALA A 345 -9.94 -0.60 -10.34
C ALA A 345 -8.69 -1.29 -10.87
N GLY A 346 -8.91 -2.39 -11.60
CA GLY A 346 -7.89 -3.12 -12.35
C GLY A 346 -8.37 -3.49 -13.74
N ALA A 347 -7.43 -3.78 -14.64
CA ALA A 347 -7.75 -4.16 -16.00
C ALA A 347 -6.96 -5.40 -16.47
N TRP A 348 -7.64 -6.20 -17.27
CA TRP A 348 -7.09 -7.33 -18.01
C TRP A 348 -7.51 -7.23 -19.47
N HIS A 349 -6.81 -7.93 -20.36
CA HIS A 349 -7.29 -8.17 -21.71
C HIS A 349 -7.07 -9.60 -22.17
N ASP A 350 -7.91 -10.04 -23.11
CA ASP A 350 -7.72 -11.29 -23.85
C ASP A 350 -6.90 -11.08 -25.14
N ASP A 351 -6.62 -12.18 -25.85
CA ASP A 351 -5.88 -12.15 -27.12
C ASP A 351 -6.66 -11.47 -28.26
N ALA A 352 -7.99 -11.32 -28.12
CA ALA A 352 -8.81 -10.56 -29.07
C ALA A 352 -8.77 -9.04 -28.78
N GLY A 353 -8.18 -8.63 -27.66
CA GLY A 353 -8.11 -7.25 -27.21
C GLY A 353 -9.38 -6.77 -26.49
N ASN A 354 -10.31 -7.65 -26.12
CA ASN A 354 -11.40 -7.28 -25.23
C ASN A 354 -10.81 -7.00 -23.85
N ARG A 355 -11.20 -5.88 -23.26
CA ARG A 355 -10.64 -5.40 -22.00
C ARG A 355 -11.63 -5.62 -20.86
N LEU A 356 -11.28 -6.45 -19.89
CA LEU A 356 -12.04 -6.63 -18.65
C LEU A 356 -11.61 -5.58 -17.63
N ILE A 357 -12.55 -4.75 -17.20
CA ILE A 357 -12.41 -3.83 -16.09
C ILE A 357 -13.06 -4.44 -14.84
N ILE A 358 -12.31 -4.50 -13.75
CA ILE A 358 -12.79 -4.93 -12.44
C ILE A 358 -12.82 -3.70 -11.54
N LEU A 359 -13.99 -3.39 -10.99
CA LEU A 359 -14.22 -2.28 -10.07
C LEU A 359 -14.61 -2.82 -8.71
N VAL A 360 -14.05 -2.26 -7.63
CA VAL A 360 -14.35 -2.67 -6.25
C VAL A 360 -14.64 -1.43 -5.42
N ASN A 361 -15.88 -1.31 -4.91
CA ASN A 361 -16.27 -0.23 -4.01
C ASN A 361 -15.91 -0.61 -2.56
N HIS A 362 -14.86 0.00 -2.02
CA HIS A 362 -14.41 -0.21 -0.64
C HIS A 362 -15.24 0.56 0.40
N ASP A 363 -16.11 1.48 -0.03
CA ASP A 363 -17.08 2.12 0.85
C ASP A 363 -18.22 1.14 1.17
N ALA A 364 -18.14 0.54 2.35
CA ALA A 364 -19.13 -0.41 2.85
C ALA A 364 -20.47 0.24 3.22
N ALA A 365 -20.54 1.57 3.32
CA ALA A 365 -21.74 2.29 3.73
C ALA A 365 -22.47 2.96 2.57
N ASN A 366 -21.75 3.43 1.55
CA ASN A 366 -22.33 4.21 0.47
C ASN A 366 -22.09 3.60 -0.90
N ALA A 367 -23.09 3.75 -1.77
CA ALA A 367 -22.89 3.52 -3.20
C ALA A 367 -21.94 4.59 -3.77
N GLN A 368 -21.12 4.17 -4.72
CA GLN A 368 -20.09 5.01 -5.33
C GLN A 368 -20.24 5.02 -6.86
N GLU A 369 -19.73 6.06 -7.51
CA GLU A 369 -19.64 6.15 -8.96
C GLU A 369 -18.19 6.06 -9.42
N ALA A 370 -17.95 5.38 -10.54
CA ALA A 370 -16.65 5.27 -11.16
C ALA A 370 -16.74 5.58 -12.65
N LYS A 371 -15.78 6.37 -13.15
CA LYS A 371 -15.59 6.60 -14.58
C LYS A 371 -14.87 5.41 -15.20
N LEU A 372 -15.32 5.05 -16.40
CA LEU A 372 -14.70 4.03 -17.23
C LEU A 372 -13.77 4.66 -18.27
N PRO A 373 -12.82 3.87 -18.81
CA PRO A 373 -11.96 4.30 -19.90
C PRO A 373 -12.69 4.81 -21.16
N ASP A 374 -13.92 4.35 -21.41
CA ASP A 374 -14.75 4.79 -22.53
C ASP A 374 -15.56 6.08 -22.22
N GLY A 375 -15.32 6.70 -21.07
CA GLY A 375 -15.97 7.92 -20.61
C GLY A 375 -17.32 7.70 -19.94
N LYS A 376 -17.87 6.49 -19.90
CA LYS A 376 -19.12 6.19 -19.19
C LYS A 376 -18.91 6.20 -17.68
N THR A 377 -19.96 6.52 -16.94
CA THR A 377 -19.99 6.38 -15.47
C THR A 377 -20.80 5.17 -15.09
N VAL A 378 -20.31 4.42 -14.10
CA VAL A 378 -21.02 3.27 -13.55
C VAL A 378 -21.18 3.43 -12.05
N ARG A 379 -22.40 3.16 -11.57
CA ARG A 379 -22.72 3.07 -10.14
C ARG A 379 -22.40 1.67 -9.60
N LEU A 380 -21.77 1.64 -8.43
CA LEU A 380 -21.50 0.47 -7.60
C LEU A 380 -22.22 0.62 -6.27
N GLU A 381 -22.91 -0.43 -5.84
CA GLU A 381 -23.52 -0.45 -4.50
C GLU A 381 -22.45 -0.58 -3.41
N ALA A 382 -22.83 -0.24 -2.18
CA ALA A 382 -21.93 -0.23 -1.02
C ALA A 382 -21.27 -1.61 -0.79
N GLY A 383 -19.94 -1.64 -0.69
CA GLY A 383 -19.16 -2.86 -0.44
C GLY A 383 -19.28 -3.92 -1.56
N ARG A 384 -19.61 -3.52 -2.79
CA ARG A 384 -19.80 -4.44 -3.92
C ARG A 384 -18.73 -4.27 -4.99
N SER A 385 -18.59 -5.31 -5.80
CA SER A 385 -17.72 -5.31 -6.97
C SER A 385 -18.54 -5.33 -8.27
N LYS A 386 -17.91 -4.91 -9.38
CA LYS A 386 -18.50 -4.98 -10.72
C LYS A 386 -17.44 -5.29 -11.77
N THR A 387 -17.77 -6.20 -12.68
CA THR A 387 -16.92 -6.60 -13.81
C THR A 387 -17.56 -6.14 -15.11
N ILE A 388 -16.78 -5.51 -15.99
CA ILE A 388 -17.27 -4.89 -17.22
C ILE A 388 -16.30 -5.24 -18.35
N VAL A 389 -16.82 -5.76 -19.45
CA VAL A 389 -16.00 -6.05 -20.64
C VAL A 389 -16.21 -4.92 -21.65
N LEU A 390 -15.12 -4.25 -22.01
CA LEU A 390 -15.07 -3.25 -23.07
C LEU A 390 -14.54 -3.94 -24.33
N PRO A 391 -15.34 -4.02 -25.41
CA PRO A 391 -14.84 -4.54 -26.67
C PRO A 391 -13.77 -3.60 -27.24
N LYS A 392 -12.85 -4.15 -28.02
CA LYS A 392 -11.78 -3.41 -28.69
C LYS A 392 -12.31 -2.32 -29.62
#